data_AF-A0A250X3I6-F1
#
_entry.id   AF-A0A250X3I6-F1
#
_cell.length_a   1.000
_cell.length_b   1.000
_cell.length_c   1.000
_cell.angle_alpha   90.00
_cell.angle_beta   90.00
_cell.angle_gamma   90.00
#
_symmetry.space_group_name_H-M   'P 1'
#
loop_
_entity.id
_entity.type
_entity.pdbx_description
1 polymer ?
#
loop_
_entity_poly.entity_id
_entity_poly.type
_entity_poly.pdbx_seq_one_letter_code
_entity_poly.pdbx_strand_id
1 'polypeptide(L)'
;PTHLPPPPPPPPPPPPSPPPPSGSPPPFNIQPQENFNPPPPPPPPGSFPFCECNASVFSSPWRTSLLSNVATATGQMVTLNISADPSIACVEAMQKLEINVGTVAASILYHGSFKNAVISGRPFDAIEWQTYVPTVKFTTLNIPCNVGTYGTTLVFEVVNYSLNAICGGIGLCQYADFDTPGNTGHCPVGYFSALPKA
;
A
#
# COMPACT_ATOMS: atom_id res chain seq x y z
N PRO A 1 -16.95 -11.75 -84.03
CA PRO A 1 -16.57 -10.69 -83.06
C PRO A 1 -15.47 -11.21 -82.13
N THR A 2 -14.22 -10.91 -82.48
CA THR A 2 -13.02 -11.26 -81.72
C THR A 2 -12.95 -10.36 -80.48
N HIS A 3 -13.17 -10.95 -79.30
CA HIS A 3 -13.00 -10.26 -78.02
C HIS A 3 -11.52 -10.00 -77.77
N LEU A 4 -11.10 -8.74 -77.80
CA LEU A 4 -9.78 -8.32 -77.36
C LEU A 4 -9.70 -8.41 -75.83
N PRO A 5 -8.58 -8.88 -75.26
CA PRO A 5 -8.37 -8.91 -73.82
C PRO A 5 -8.29 -7.48 -73.25
N PRO A 6 -8.73 -7.28 -71.99
CA PRO A 6 -8.67 -5.97 -71.35
C PRO A 6 -7.21 -5.51 -71.15
N PRO A 7 -6.96 -4.19 -71.22
CA PRO A 7 -5.63 -3.64 -70.98
C PRO A 7 -5.17 -3.88 -69.55
N PRO A 8 -3.85 -4.00 -69.32
CA PRO A 8 -3.29 -4.16 -67.98
C PRO A 8 -3.57 -2.91 -67.11
N PRO A 9 -3.70 -3.09 -65.79
CA PRO A 9 -3.90 -1.98 -64.86
C PRO A 9 -2.69 -1.04 -64.84
N PRO A 10 -2.91 0.26 -64.57
CA PRO A 10 -1.83 1.22 -64.44
C PRO A 10 -0.93 0.89 -63.24
N PRO A 11 0.36 1.23 -63.30
CA PRO A 11 1.28 1.03 -62.18
C PRO A 11 0.85 1.87 -60.96
N PRO A 12 1.14 1.39 -59.75
CA PRO A 12 0.84 2.12 -58.53
C PRO A 12 1.65 3.43 -58.45
N PRO A 13 1.12 4.46 -57.78
CA PRO A 13 1.83 5.71 -57.58
C PRO A 13 3.11 5.49 -56.73
N PRO A 14 4.15 6.31 -56.94
CA PRO A 14 5.37 6.25 -56.13
C PRO A 14 5.06 6.56 -54.65
N PRO A 15 5.84 5.98 -53.72
CA PRO A 15 5.66 6.24 -52.29
C PRO A 15 5.94 7.70 -51.94
N PRO A 16 5.30 8.25 -50.88
CA PRO A 16 5.57 9.58 -50.38
C PRO A 16 7.04 9.74 -49.97
N SER A 17 7.62 10.90 -50.25
CA SER A 17 8.95 11.26 -49.75
C SER A 17 8.96 11.32 -48.21
N PRO A 18 10.06 10.93 -47.55
CA PRO A 18 10.18 11.04 -46.10
C PRO A 18 10.13 12.51 -45.65
N PRO A 19 9.60 12.78 -44.45
CA PRO A 19 9.57 14.14 -43.90
C PRO A 19 10.99 14.68 -43.69
N PRO A 20 11.19 16.00 -43.81
CA PRO A 20 12.47 16.63 -43.51
C PRO A 20 12.84 16.43 -42.03
N PRO A 21 14.15 16.41 -41.70
CA PRO A 21 14.60 16.30 -40.31
C PRO A 21 14.03 17.45 -39.49
N SER A 22 13.36 17.11 -38.39
CA SER A 22 12.81 18.06 -37.43
C SER A 22 13.90 19.02 -36.95
N GLY A 23 13.56 20.31 -36.99
CA GLY A 23 14.43 21.40 -36.59
C GLY A 23 14.98 21.24 -35.17
N SER A 24 16.08 21.95 -34.94
CA SER A 24 16.82 22.05 -33.69
C SER A 24 15.92 22.08 -32.44
N PRO A 25 16.33 21.41 -31.34
CA PRO A 25 15.57 21.46 -30.09
C PRO A 25 15.40 22.91 -29.62
N PRO A 26 14.25 23.25 -29.00
CA PRO A 26 14.04 24.57 -28.44
C PRO A 26 15.11 24.89 -27.37
N PRO A 27 15.44 26.17 -27.16
CA PRO A 27 16.31 26.56 -26.06
C PRO A 27 15.71 26.07 -24.74
N PHE A 28 16.55 25.43 -23.92
CA PHE A 28 16.21 24.99 -22.57
C PHE A 28 15.53 26.12 -21.81
N ASN A 29 14.21 26.00 -21.62
CA ASN A 29 13.50 26.82 -20.66
C ASN A 29 13.96 26.35 -19.29
N ILE A 30 14.71 27.18 -18.58
CA ILE A 30 15.09 26.95 -17.19
C ILE A 30 13.80 27.07 -16.38
N GLN A 31 13.04 25.97 -16.28
CA GLN A 31 12.07 25.83 -15.20
C GLN A 31 12.85 25.88 -13.88
N PRO A 32 12.34 26.57 -12.85
CA PRO A 32 12.87 26.43 -11.51
C PRO A 32 12.93 24.94 -11.18
N GLN A 33 14.11 24.43 -10.81
CA GLN A 33 14.25 23.06 -10.32
C GLN A 33 13.22 22.86 -9.21
N GLU A 34 12.16 22.11 -9.50
CA GLU A 34 11.45 21.40 -8.44
C GLU A 34 12.53 20.64 -7.68
N ASN A 35 12.65 20.98 -6.40
CA ASN A 35 13.59 20.39 -5.49
C ASN A 35 13.21 18.91 -5.33
N PHE A 36 13.65 18.07 -6.27
CA PHE A 36 13.62 16.61 -6.16
C PHE A 36 14.58 16.24 -5.04
N ASN A 37 14.14 16.44 -3.80
CA ASN A 37 14.75 15.77 -2.68
C ASN A 37 14.69 14.28 -3.02
N PRO A 38 15.84 13.59 -3.13
CA PRO A 38 15.83 12.16 -3.34
C PRO A 38 14.99 11.52 -2.21
N PRO A 39 14.21 10.47 -2.51
CA PRO A 39 13.49 9.76 -1.46
C PRO A 39 14.50 9.38 -0.36
N PRO A 40 14.14 9.55 0.92
CA PRO A 40 15.06 9.26 2.01
C PRO A 40 15.61 7.83 1.85
N PRO A 41 16.91 7.62 2.13
CA PRO A 41 17.52 6.30 1.99
C PRO A 41 16.72 5.27 2.79
N PRO A 42 16.62 4.02 2.30
CA PRO A 42 15.95 2.96 3.05
C PRO A 42 16.57 2.86 4.45
N PRO A 43 15.75 2.67 5.50
CA PRO A 43 16.26 2.38 6.83
C PRO A 43 17.24 1.20 6.77
N PRO A 44 18.29 1.17 7.62
CA PRO A 44 19.11 -0.01 7.80
C PRO A 44 18.21 -1.25 8.04
N PRO A 45 18.65 -2.48 7.69
CA PRO A 45 17.93 -3.70 8.04
C PRO A 45 17.54 -3.66 9.52
N GLY A 46 16.26 -3.46 9.78
CA GLY A 46 15.80 -2.78 11.00
C GLY A 46 14.82 -3.62 11.79
N SER A 47 14.80 -3.38 13.10
CA SER A 47 13.74 -3.83 13.99
C SER A 47 12.42 -3.15 13.62
N PHE A 48 11.30 -3.88 13.72
CA PHE A 48 9.96 -3.33 13.50
C PHE A 48 9.65 -2.17 14.47
N PRO A 49 8.96 -1.10 14.04
CA PRO A 49 8.36 -0.87 12.72
C PRO A 49 9.35 -0.42 11.63
N PHE A 50 8.91 -0.35 10.37
CA PHE A 50 9.85 -0.11 9.25
C PHE A 50 10.57 1.24 9.34
N CYS A 51 9.90 2.31 9.77
CA CYS A 51 10.50 3.63 9.98
C CYS A 51 10.87 3.84 11.45
N GLU A 52 11.90 4.64 11.72
CA GLU A 52 12.13 5.14 13.07
C GLU A 52 10.97 6.05 13.48
N CYS A 53 10.46 5.91 14.70
CA CYS A 53 9.34 6.69 15.20
C CYS A 53 9.20 6.45 16.70
N ASN A 54 8.40 7.29 17.38
CA ASN A 54 8.13 7.06 18.79
C ASN A 54 7.14 5.89 18.95
N ALA A 55 7.68 4.71 19.22
CA ALA A 55 6.93 3.45 19.32
C ALA A 55 6.19 3.24 20.65
N SER A 56 6.27 4.20 21.59
CA SER A 56 5.54 4.12 22.85
C SER A 56 4.04 4.01 22.59
N VAL A 57 3.34 3.10 23.27
CA VAL A 57 1.88 2.94 23.09
C VAL A 57 1.12 4.24 23.39
N PHE A 58 1.67 5.13 24.21
CA PHE A 58 1.05 6.41 24.57
C PHE A 58 1.49 7.60 23.69
N SER A 59 2.33 7.36 22.68
CA SER A 59 2.85 8.42 21.81
C SER A 59 1.79 8.99 20.86
N SER A 60 0.78 8.19 20.52
CA SER A 60 -0.32 8.54 19.64
C SER A 60 -1.61 7.88 20.16
N PRO A 61 -2.79 8.45 19.90
CA PRO A 61 -4.06 7.85 20.33
C PRO A 61 -4.44 6.61 19.52
N TRP A 62 -3.87 6.41 18.33
CA TRP A 62 -4.31 5.37 17.41
C TRP A 62 -4.10 3.95 17.94
N ARG A 63 -5.12 3.11 17.78
CA ARG A 63 -5.14 1.70 18.15
C ARG A 63 -5.80 0.89 17.05
N THR A 64 -5.22 -0.28 16.80
CA THR A 64 -5.76 -1.29 15.91
C THR A 64 -6.16 -2.54 16.70
N SER A 65 -7.33 -3.10 16.37
CA SER A 65 -7.85 -4.32 17.00
C SER A 65 -8.63 -5.18 15.99
N LEU A 66 -8.72 -6.48 16.23
CA LEU A 66 -9.50 -7.38 15.38
C LEU A 66 -11.00 -7.28 15.69
N LEU A 67 -11.82 -6.89 14.70
CA LEU A 67 -13.28 -7.01 14.77
C LEU A 67 -13.76 -8.39 14.36
N SER A 68 -13.36 -8.85 13.18
CA SER A 68 -13.73 -10.16 12.66
C SER A 68 -12.64 -10.74 11.76
N ASN A 69 -12.53 -12.06 11.76
CA ASN A 69 -11.70 -12.83 10.83
C ASN A 69 -12.52 -14.04 10.39
N VAL A 70 -13.03 -13.99 9.16
CA VAL A 70 -13.98 -14.97 8.62
C VAL A 70 -13.30 -15.76 7.50
N ALA A 71 -13.37 -17.08 7.54
CA ALA A 71 -12.86 -17.92 6.46
C ALA A 71 -13.66 -17.70 5.17
N THR A 72 -12.96 -17.64 4.04
CA THR A 72 -13.52 -17.58 2.69
C THR A 72 -13.04 -18.78 1.88
N ALA A 73 -13.57 -18.95 0.66
CA ALA A 73 -13.13 -20.03 -0.24
C ALA A 73 -11.64 -19.92 -0.62
N THR A 74 -11.08 -18.71 -0.58
CA THR A 74 -9.74 -18.35 -1.06
C THR A 74 -8.76 -18.00 0.08
N GLY A 75 -9.26 -17.88 1.32
CA GLY A 75 -8.46 -17.53 2.48
C GLY A 75 -9.30 -16.96 3.62
N GLN A 76 -9.08 -15.70 3.99
CA GLN A 76 -9.75 -15.04 5.10
C GLN A 76 -10.15 -13.60 4.77
N MET A 77 -11.35 -13.20 5.18
CA MET A 77 -11.79 -11.81 5.21
C MET A 77 -11.53 -11.25 6.61
N VAL A 78 -10.60 -10.31 6.71
CA VAL A 78 -10.17 -9.70 7.97
C VAL A 78 -10.79 -8.31 8.07
N THR A 79 -11.33 -7.98 9.24
CA THR A 79 -11.84 -6.66 9.56
C THR A 79 -11.18 -6.18 10.84
N LEU A 80 -10.42 -5.10 10.72
CA LEU A 80 -9.80 -4.40 11.84
C LEU A 80 -10.64 -3.19 12.21
N ASN A 81 -10.78 -2.93 13.50
CA ASN A 81 -11.19 -1.63 14.02
C ASN A 81 -9.94 -0.79 14.24
N ILE A 82 -9.94 0.39 13.65
CA ILE A 82 -8.95 1.44 13.84
C ILE A 82 -9.66 2.56 14.60
N SER A 83 -9.19 2.87 15.80
CA SER A 83 -9.80 3.89 16.67
C SER A 83 -8.77 4.71 17.42
N ALA A 84 -9.13 5.94 17.75
CA ALA A 84 -8.34 6.81 18.61
C ALA A 84 -8.78 6.63 20.07
N ASP A 85 -7.84 6.36 20.97
CA ASP A 85 -8.05 6.33 22.42
C ASP A 85 -8.52 7.72 22.90
N PRO A 86 -9.73 7.85 23.46
CA PRO A 86 -10.27 9.14 23.85
C PRO A 86 -9.54 9.77 25.04
N SER A 87 -8.70 9.01 25.77
CA SER A 87 -7.89 9.52 26.87
C SER A 87 -6.63 10.26 26.40
N ILE A 88 -6.27 10.14 25.12
CA ILE A 88 -5.11 10.77 24.50
C ILE A 88 -5.61 11.76 23.44
N ALA A 89 -5.08 12.98 23.45
CA ALA A 89 -5.49 13.99 22.47
C ALA A 89 -5.16 13.52 21.04
N CYS A 90 -6.17 13.50 20.18
CA CYS A 90 -6.00 13.22 18.76
C CYS A 90 -5.91 14.52 17.99
N VAL A 91 -4.70 14.82 17.53
CA VAL A 91 -4.38 16.04 16.76
C VAL A 91 -4.02 15.73 15.31
N GLU A 92 -3.50 14.53 15.04
CA GLU A 92 -3.05 14.11 13.71
C GLU A 92 -3.86 12.92 13.19
N ALA A 93 -4.20 12.96 11.91
CA ALA A 93 -4.90 11.87 11.23
C ALA A 93 -4.01 10.62 11.14
N MET A 94 -4.59 9.42 11.17
CA MET A 94 -3.82 8.20 10.94
C MET A 94 -3.46 8.08 9.46
N GLN A 95 -2.18 7.97 9.17
CA GLN A 95 -1.63 7.98 7.82
C GLN A 95 -1.28 6.59 7.32
N LYS A 96 -0.85 5.69 8.21
CA LYS A 96 -0.36 4.36 7.83
C LYS A 96 -0.59 3.33 8.93
N LEU A 97 -0.89 2.10 8.54
CA LEU A 97 -0.84 0.92 9.40
C LEU A 97 0.26 -0.01 8.88
N GLU A 98 1.12 -0.50 9.77
CA GLU A 98 2.05 -1.59 9.45
C GLU A 98 1.69 -2.84 10.26
N ILE A 99 1.72 -4.01 9.61
CA ILE A 99 1.58 -5.31 10.26
C ILE A 99 2.89 -6.08 10.06
N ASN A 100 3.46 -6.57 11.14
CA ASN A 100 4.66 -7.40 11.11
C ASN A 100 4.32 -8.79 10.59
N VAL A 101 5.04 -9.27 9.56
CA VAL A 101 4.88 -10.63 9.00
C VAL A 101 5.96 -11.60 9.50
N GLY A 102 6.65 -11.23 10.58
CA GLY A 102 7.58 -12.08 11.32
C GLY A 102 9.00 -12.04 10.76
N THR A 103 9.29 -12.91 9.80
CA THR A 103 10.65 -13.10 9.27
C THR A 103 10.76 -12.66 7.81
N VAL A 104 11.98 -12.38 7.34
CA VAL A 104 12.24 -12.09 5.92
C VAL A 104 11.77 -13.24 5.03
N ALA A 105 12.03 -14.50 5.42
CA ALA A 105 11.58 -15.68 4.68
C ALA A 105 10.04 -15.75 4.61
N ALA A 106 9.35 -15.46 5.71
CA ALA A 106 7.90 -15.37 5.74
C ALA A 106 7.37 -14.23 4.85
N SER A 107 8.01 -13.06 4.86
CA SER A 107 7.62 -11.94 4.00
C SER A 107 7.70 -12.29 2.51
N ILE A 108 8.75 -13.01 2.09
CA ILE A 108 8.88 -13.50 0.72
C ILE A 108 7.78 -14.53 0.39
N LEU A 109 7.50 -15.46 1.29
CA LEU A 109 6.51 -16.52 1.10
C LEU A 109 5.08 -15.98 1.01
N TYR A 110 4.76 -14.97 1.82
CA TYR A 110 3.42 -14.41 1.94
C TYR A 110 3.19 -13.18 1.06
N HIS A 111 4.19 -12.74 0.30
CA HIS A 111 4.11 -11.57 -0.56
C HIS A 111 2.88 -11.61 -1.48
N GLY A 112 2.10 -10.53 -1.49
CA GLY A 112 0.88 -10.42 -2.30
C GLY A 112 -0.33 -11.20 -1.76
N SER A 113 -0.27 -11.73 -0.53
CA SER A 113 -1.42 -12.38 0.12
C SER A 113 -2.50 -11.41 0.59
N PHE A 114 -2.16 -10.13 0.82
CA PHE A 114 -3.13 -9.11 1.23
C PHE A 114 -3.74 -8.44 -0.01
N LYS A 115 -5.06 -8.45 -0.11
CA LYS A 115 -5.82 -7.97 -1.28
C LYS A 115 -7.12 -7.28 -0.91
N ASN A 116 -7.75 -6.64 -1.89
CA ASN A 116 -9.14 -6.18 -1.82
C ASN A 116 -9.45 -5.34 -0.57
N ALA A 117 -8.55 -4.43 -0.21
CA ALA A 117 -8.73 -3.63 0.98
C ALA A 117 -9.80 -2.55 0.80
N VAL A 118 -10.50 -2.26 1.89
CA VAL A 118 -11.60 -1.31 1.97
C VAL A 118 -11.49 -0.57 3.30
N ILE A 119 -11.42 0.76 3.26
CA ILE A 119 -11.43 1.61 4.44
C ILE A 119 -12.76 2.38 4.51
N SER A 120 -13.46 2.30 5.64
CA SER A 120 -14.78 2.96 5.81
C SER A 120 -15.78 2.63 4.67
N GLY A 121 -15.76 1.41 4.14
CA GLY A 121 -16.61 0.98 3.02
C GLY A 121 -16.16 1.46 1.63
N ARG A 122 -15.00 2.12 1.50
CA ARG A 122 -14.44 2.57 0.22
C ARG A 122 -13.23 1.73 -0.19
N PRO A 123 -13.14 1.29 -1.46
CA PRO A 123 -11.97 0.57 -1.96
C PRO A 123 -10.67 1.34 -1.68
N PHE A 124 -9.64 0.58 -1.36
CA PHE A 124 -8.33 1.05 -0.97
C PHE A 124 -7.27 0.09 -1.54
N ASP A 125 -6.29 0.61 -2.27
CA ASP A 125 -5.32 -0.17 -3.02
C ASP A 125 -3.85 0.13 -2.65
N ALA A 126 -3.62 1.05 -1.72
CA ALA A 126 -2.29 1.41 -1.24
C ALA A 126 -1.74 0.40 -0.21
N ILE A 127 -1.62 -0.85 -0.64
CA ILE A 127 -0.98 -1.94 0.11
C ILE A 127 0.45 -2.10 -0.41
N GLU A 128 1.43 -1.85 0.45
CA GLU A 128 2.85 -1.98 0.13
C GLU A 128 3.48 -3.11 0.94
N TRP A 129 4.34 -3.89 0.29
CA TRP A 129 5.11 -4.93 0.94
C TRP A 129 6.55 -4.51 1.14
N GLN A 130 7.11 -4.90 2.27
CA GLN A 130 8.53 -4.73 2.57
C GLN A 130 9.13 -6.04 3.07
N THR A 131 10.26 -6.41 2.46
CA THR A 131 10.95 -7.67 2.76
C THR A 131 12.12 -7.48 3.72
N TYR A 132 12.80 -6.32 3.69
CA TYR A 132 13.94 -6.04 4.58
C TYR A 132 13.54 -5.93 6.05
N VAL A 133 12.44 -5.22 6.31
CA VAL A 133 11.71 -5.27 7.58
C VAL A 133 10.38 -5.92 7.23
N PRO A 134 10.17 -7.21 7.58
CA PRO A 134 9.07 -8.02 7.08
C PRO A 134 7.75 -7.42 7.52
N THR A 135 7.14 -6.62 6.65
CA THR A 135 5.94 -5.85 6.93
C THR A 135 5.05 -5.75 5.71
N VAL A 136 3.74 -5.75 5.95
CA VAL A 136 2.76 -5.22 5.02
C VAL A 136 2.29 -3.87 5.55
N LYS A 137 2.13 -2.91 4.65
CA LYS A 137 1.79 -1.52 4.97
C LYS A 137 0.51 -1.16 4.25
N PHE A 138 -0.41 -0.53 4.96
CA PHE A 138 -1.54 0.16 4.39
C PHE A 138 -1.23 1.65 4.49
N THR A 139 -0.86 2.28 3.39
CA THR A 139 -0.40 3.67 3.34
C THR A 139 -1.54 4.62 2.93
N THR A 140 -1.41 5.94 3.11
CA THR A 140 -2.44 6.91 2.69
C THR A 140 -3.83 6.73 3.32
N LEU A 141 -3.92 6.14 4.51
CA LEU A 141 -5.19 5.86 5.20
C LEU A 141 -5.99 7.14 5.47
N ASN A 142 -5.30 8.23 5.83
CA ASN A 142 -5.87 9.56 6.08
C ASN A 142 -7.12 9.54 6.98
N ILE A 143 -7.11 8.73 8.04
CA ILE A 143 -8.26 8.62 8.95
C ILE A 143 -8.25 9.82 9.88
N PRO A 144 -9.19 10.77 9.75
CA PRO A 144 -9.18 11.96 10.59
C PRO A 144 -9.58 11.61 12.02
N CYS A 145 -9.09 12.39 12.99
CA CYS A 145 -9.32 12.14 14.41
C CYS A 145 -10.80 12.01 14.78
N ASN A 146 -11.68 12.84 14.21
CA ASN A 146 -13.12 12.77 14.45
C ASN A 146 -13.73 11.43 14.00
N VAL A 147 -13.21 10.80 12.95
CA VAL A 147 -13.60 9.43 12.55
C VAL A 147 -12.98 8.42 13.51
N GLY A 148 -11.70 8.59 13.84
CA GLY A 148 -10.98 7.73 14.77
C GLY A 148 -11.65 7.62 16.15
N THR A 149 -12.20 8.71 16.68
CA THR A 149 -12.89 8.72 17.98
C THR A 149 -14.11 7.80 18.02
N TYR A 150 -14.81 7.63 16.89
CA TYR A 150 -15.93 6.68 16.77
C TYR A 150 -15.50 5.30 16.27
N GLY A 151 -14.24 5.18 15.83
CA GLY A 151 -13.71 4.00 15.16
C GLY A 151 -14.06 3.96 13.67
N THR A 152 -13.20 3.31 12.89
CA THR A 152 -13.46 2.94 11.51
C THR A 152 -12.95 1.52 11.23
N THR A 153 -13.45 0.94 10.14
CA THR A 153 -13.10 -0.41 9.73
C THR A 153 -12.14 -0.40 8.55
N LEU A 154 -11.03 -1.10 8.70
CA LEU A 154 -10.19 -1.55 7.59
C LEU A 154 -10.49 -3.03 7.33
N VAL A 155 -11.08 -3.32 6.18
CA VAL A 155 -11.37 -4.68 5.71
C VAL A 155 -10.37 -5.05 4.64
N PHE A 156 -9.85 -6.28 4.64
CA PHE A 156 -9.01 -6.81 3.57
C PHE A 156 -9.08 -8.33 3.51
N GLU A 157 -8.72 -8.88 2.37
CA GLU A 157 -8.60 -10.31 2.16
C GLU A 157 -7.15 -10.76 2.37
N VAL A 158 -6.98 -11.86 3.09
CA VAL A 158 -5.75 -12.64 3.15
C VAL A 158 -5.97 -13.89 2.32
N VAL A 159 -5.33 -14.00 1.15
CA VAL A 159 -5.46 -15.14 0.25
C VAL A 159 -4.36 -16.18 0.48
N ASN A 160 -4.67 -17.45 0.21
CA ASN A 160 -3.77 -18.62 0.26
C ASN A 160 -3.23 -19.00 1.64
N TYR A 161 -3.36 -18.14 2.65
CA TYR A 161 -2.82 -18.33 3.99
C TYR A 161 -3.81 -17.86 5.06
N SER A 162 -3.56 -18.25 6.31
CA SER A 162 -4.27 -17.65 7.44
C SER A 162 -3.50 -16.43 7.96
N LEU A 163 -4.23 -15.44 8.48
CA LEU A 163 -3.66 -14.30 9.20
C LEU A 163 -2.73 -14.76 10.33
N ASN A 164 -3.11 -15.82 11.06
CA ASN A 164 -2.26 -16.39 12.10
C ASN A 164 -0.92 -16.89 11.55
N ALA A 165 -0.91 -17.61 10.43
CA ALA A 165 0.33 -18.09 9.82
C ALA A 165 1.24 -16.94 9.37
N ILE A 166 0.66 -15.87 8.84
CA ILE A 166 1.38 -14.65 8.44
C ILE A 166 2.00 -13.96 9.66
N CYS A 167 1.29 -13.92 10.78
CA CYS A 167 1.74 -13.32 12.03
C CYS A 167 2.61 -14.27 12.88
N GLY A 168 3.27 -15.26 12.26
CA GLY A 168 4.22 -16.16 12.92
C GLY A 168 3.59 -17.31 13.71
N GLY A 169 2.28 -17.52 13.61
CA GLY A 169 1.57 -18.69 14.16
C GLY A 169 1.27 -18.62 15.66
N ILE A 170 1.55 -17.50 16.33
CA ILE A 170 1.42 -17.35 17.79
C ILE A 170 0.05 -16.82 18.26
N GLY A 171 -0.90 -16.62 17.35
CA GLY A 171 -2.23 -16.11 17.65
C GLY A 171 -2.33 -14.59 17.78
N LEU A 172 -1.22 -13.86 17.66
CA LEU A 172 -1.16 -12.40 17.75
C LEU A 172 -0.39 -11.81 16.57
N CYS A 173 -0.91 -10.73 16.01
CA CYS A 173 -0.22 -9.91 15.02
C CYS A 173 0.31 -8.65 15.69
N GLN A 174 1.60 -8.37 15.52
CA GLN A 174 2.19 -7.10 15.91
C GLN A 174 1.86 -6.04 14.86
N TYR A 175 1.51 -4.83 15.29
CA TYR A 175 1.21 -3.72 14.40
C TYR A 175 1.85 -2.41 14.88
N ALA A 176 1.87 -1.40 14.00
CA ALA A 176 2.21 -0.03 14.31
C ALA A 176 1.29 0.94 13.56
N ASP A 177 0.64 1.85 14.30
CA ASP A 177 -0.26 2.86 13.74
C ASP A 177 0.46 4.21 13.63
N PHE A 178 0.60 4.78 12.44
CA PHE A 178 1.37 6.02 12.22
C PHE A 178 0.44 7.21 12.05
N ASP A 179 0.67 8.27 12.83
CA ASP A 179 0.02 9.58 12.64
C ASP A 179 0.78 10.50 11.66
N THR A 180 2.09 10.35 11.59
CA THR A 180 2.95 11.02 10.60
C THR A 180 3.89 9.98 9.97
N PRO A 181 3.93 9.84 8.63
CA PRO A 181 4.89 8.97 7.97
C PRO A 181 6.32 9.50 8.12
N GLY A 182 7.29 8.60 8.31
CA GLY A 182 8.72 8.93 8.37
C GLY A 182 9.29 9.03 9.78
N ASN A 183 10.53 9.55 9.88
CA ASN A 183 11.39 9.38 11.06
C ASN A 183 11.04 10.25 12.28
N THR A 184 10.02 11.10 12.15
CA THR A 184 9.64 12.09 13.18
C THR A 184 8.23 11.89 13.72
N GLY A 185 7.51 10.87 13.24
CA GLY A 185 6.13 10.59 13.66
C GLY A 185 6.03 9.74 14.91
N HIS A 186 4.80 9.57 15.40
CA HIS A 186 4.48 8.60 16.44
C HIS A 186 3.94 7.33 15.79
N CYS A 187 4.25 6.19 16.42
CA CYS A 187 3.89 4.88 15.89
C CYS A 187 3.61 3.88 17.01
N PRO A 188 2.57 4.08 17.85
CA PRO A 188 2.26 3.13 18.91
C PRO A 188 2.27 1.69 18.38
N VAL A 189 3.19 0.90 18.93
CA VAL A 189 3.32 -0.51 18.60
C VAL A 189 2.43 -1.31 19.55
N GLY A 190 1.62 -2.20 18.97
CA GLY A 190 0.69 -3.02 19.73
C GLY A 190 0.52 -4.41 19.14
N TYR A 191 -0.45 -5.15 19.68
CA TYR A 191 -0.82 -6.47 19.21
C TYR A 191 -2.34 -6.59 19.07
N PHE A 192 -2.80 -7.28 18.03
CA PHE A 192 -4.19 -7.70 17.91
C PHE A 192 -4.28 -9.22 17.68
N SER A 193 -5.43 -9.82 18.02
CA SER A 193 -5.65 -11.26 17.81
C SER A 193 -5.62 -11.63 16.33
N ALA A 194 -4.85 -12.63 15.95
CA ALA A 194 -4.84 -13.20 14.60
C ALA A 194 -5.87 -14.34 14.43
N LEU A 195 -6.46 -14.80 15.53
CA LEU A 195 -7.38 -15.93 15.54
C LEU A 195 -8.79 -15.50 15.13
N PRO A 196 -9.54 -16.36 14.42
CA PRO A 196 -10.97 -16.16 14.20
C PRO A 196 -11.69 -15.87 15.52
N LYS A 197 -12.57 -14.87 15.55
CA LYS A 197 -13.54 -14.76 16.63
C LYS A 197 -14.62 -15.81 16.38
N ALA A 198 -14.84 -16.66 17.38
CA ALA A 198 -15.92 -17.64 17.42
C ALA A 198 -17.30 -16.95 17.42
#